data_AF-A0A7Y2C1M3-F1
#
_entry.id   AF-A0A7Y2C1M3-F1
#
_cell.length_a   1.000
_cell.length_b   1.000
_cell.length_c   1.000
_cell.angle_alpha   90.00
_cell.angle_beta   90.00
_cell.angle_gamma   90.00
#
_symmetry.space_group_name_H-M   'P 1'
#
loop_
_entity.id
_entity.type
_entity.pdbx_description
1 polymer ?
#
loop_
_entity_poly.entity_id
_entity_poly.type
_entity_poly.pdbx_seq_one_letter_code
_entity_poly.pdbx_strand_id
1 'polypeptide(L)'
;MQTSQKVFQTLVFCIIFFGITQAQDLYPFEPTEEYPYGRPNPEAPAQLLDFAPLIGECDCKSLQRIDQTTWKDTINMVWRFKYIMNGMAIQDETLKEDGTYAGSIRQFNPDSTK
;
A
#
# COMPACT_ATOMS: atom_id res chain seq x y z
N MET A 1 29.49 -31.53 -26.06
CA MET A 1 28.12 -31.63 -25.49
C MET A 1 27.94 -30.74 -24.25
N GLN A 2 28.86 -30.81 -23.28
CA GLN A 2 28.79 -30.05 -22.01
C GLN A 2 28.84 -28.52 -22.15
N THR A 3 29.51 -27.99 -23.17
CA THR A 3 29.60 -26.53 -23.42
C THR A 3 28.27 -25.94 -23.91
N SER A 4 27.53 -26.66 -24.76
CA SER A 4 26.22 -26.22 -25.27
C SER A 4 25.16 -26.16 -24.16
N GLN A 5 25.18 -27.14 -23.24
CA GLN A 5 24.30 -27.17 -22.08
C GLN A 5 24.54 -26.00 -21.11
N LYS A 6 25.80 -25.61 -20.89
CA LYS A 6 26.14 -24.44 -20.07
C LYS A 6 25.67 -23.13 -20.71
N VAL A 7 25.85 -22.96 -22.01
CA VAL A 7 25.38 -21.79 -22.76
C VAL A 7 23.86 -21.67 -22.69
N PHE A 8 23.14 -22.79 -22.87
CA PHE A 8 21.69 -22.82 -22.73
C PHE A 8 21.23 -22.46 -21.31
N GLN A 9 21.89 -23.00 -20.27
CA GLN A 9 21.59 -22.65 -18.88
C GLN A 9 21.85 -21.17 -18.57
N THR A 10 22.96 -20.60 -19.07
CA THR A 10 23.26 -19.17 -18.90
C THR A 10 22.23 -18.30 -19.61
N LEU A 11 21.81 -18.66 -20.83
CA LEU A 11 20.77 -17.93 -21.56
C LEU A 11 19.42 -17.96 -20.84
N VAL A 12 19.01 -19.12 -20.34
CA VAL A 12 17.77 -19.25 -19.54
C VAL A 12 17.84 -18.40 -18.28
N PHE A 13 18.98 -18.40 -17.58
CA PHE A 13 19.19 -17.58 -16.38
C PHE A 13 19.11 -16.08 -16.69
N CYS A 14 19.71 -15.62 -17.80
CA CYS A 14 19.62 -14.23 -18.24
C CYS A 14 18.20 -13.80 -18.59
N ILE A 15 17.42 -14.66 -19.25
CA ILE A 15 16.02 -14.36 -19.60
C ILE A 15 15.15 -14.22 -18.34
N ILE A 16 15.36 -15.09 -17.35
CA ILE A 16 14.62 -15.03 -16.08
C ILE A 16 14.98 -13.74 -15.31
N PHE A 17 16.25 -13.37 -15.25
CA PHE A 17 16.67 -12.14 -14.57
C PHE A 17 16.13 -10.87 -15.22
N PHE A 18 16.04 -10.81 -16.55
CA PHE A 18 15.53 -9.64 -17.27
C PHE A 18 13.99 -9.51 -17.21
N GLY A 19 13.27 -10.62 -17.06
CA GLY A 19 11.82 -10.62 -16.93
C GLY A 19 11.32 -10.05 -15.60
N ILE A 20 12.07 -10.23 -14.51
CA ILE A 20 11.64 -9.82 -13.16
C ILE A 20 11.71 -8.29 -12.99
N THR A 21 12.60 -7.60 -13.71
CA THR A 21 12.77 -6.13 -13.56
C THR A 21 11.68 -5.31 -14.24
N GLN A 22 10.91 -5.87 -15.18
CA GLN A 22 9.89 -5.14 -15.95
C GLN A 22 8.55 -4.96 -15.19
N ALA A 23 8.33 -5.68 -14.09
CA ALA A 23 7.05 -5.65 -13.38
C ALA A 23 6.79 -4.35 -12.62
N GLN A 24 7.82 -3.60 -12.24
CA GLN A 24 7.67 -2.35 -11.47
C GLN A 24 7.16 -1.18 -12.31
N ASP A 25 7.41 -1.18 -13.62
CA ASP A 25 6.92 -0.12 -14.53
C ASP A 25 5.41 -0.22 -14.80
N LEU A 26 4.76 -1.35 -14.49
CA LEU A 26 3.33 -1.53 -14.70
C LEU A 26 2.48 -0.68 -13.75
N TYR A 27 3.03 -0.32 -12.58
CA TYR A 27 2.32 0.41 -11.52
C TYR A 27 3.18 1.54 -10.92
N PRO A 28 3.47 2.60 -11.70
CA PRO A 28 4.43 3.65 -11.34
C PRO A 28 4.03 4.49 -10.11
N PHE A 29 2.80 4.36 -9.62
CA PHE A 29 2.26 5.10 -8.48
C PHE A 29 2.10 4.25 -7.21
N GLU A 30 2.38 2.96 -7.27
CA GLU A 30 2.44 2.10 -6.09
C GLU A 30 3.61 2.50 -5.16
N PRO A 31 3.54 2.13 -3.86
CA PRO A 31 4.64 2.35 -2.95
C PRO A 31 5.96 1.72 -3.42
N THR A 32 7.04 2.49 -3.28
CA THR A 32 8.42 2.06 -3.56
C THR A 32 9.34 2.51 -2.43
N GLU A 33 10.63 2.15 -2.49
CA GLU A 33 11.61 2.66 -1.52
C GLU A 33 11.75 4.19 -1.56
N GLU A 34 11.64 4.81 -2.75
CA GLU A 34 11.69 6.27 -2.92
C GLU A 34 10.37 6.94 -2.51
N TYR A 35 9.24 6.28 -2.75
CA TYR A 35 7.90 6.74 -2.40
C TYR A 35 7.21 5.73 -1.48
N PRO A 36 7.56 5.68 -0.18
CA PRO A 36 7.13 4.62 0.74
C PRO A 36 5.61 4.54 0.96
N TYR A 37 4.88 5.60 0.60
CA TYR A 37 3.42 5.67 0.68
C TYR A 37 2.74 5.77 -0.69
N GLY A 38 3.49 5.52 -1.77
CA GLY A 38 3.03 5.67 -3.14
C GLY A 38 2.80 7.14 -3.53
N ARG A 39 2.15 7.33 -4.67
CA ARG A 39 1.82 8.66 -5.21
C ARG A 39 0.40 8.67 -5.75
N PRO A 40 -0.28 9.84 -5.80
CA PRO A 40 -1.55 9.93 -6.50
C PRO A 40 -1.32 9.71 -8.00
N ASN A 41 -2.21 8.94 -8.62
CA ASN A 41 -2.24 8.82 -10.07
C ASN A 41 -2.81 10.13 -10.66
N PRO A 42 -2.19 10.73 -11.70
CA PRO A 42 -2.74 11.89 -12.38
C PRO A 42 -4.15 11.69 -12.97
N GLU A 43 -4.54 10.44 -13.23
CA GLU A 43 -5.87 10.07 -13.72
C GLU A 43 -6.88 9.81 -12.59
N ALA A 44 -6.44 9.83 -11.32
CA ALA A 44 -7.33 9.64 -10.19
C ALA A 44 -8.29 10.83 -10.02
N PRO A 45 -9.51 10.61 -9.49
CA PRO A 45 -10.40 11.69 -9.11
C PRO A 45 -9.72 12.65 -8.12
N ALA A 46 -9.85 13.96 -8.35
CA ALA A 46 -9.17 14.99 -7.54
C ALA A 46 -9.52 14.92 -6.04
N GLN A 47 -10.73 14.43 -5.70
CA GLN A 47 -11.20 14.21 -4.33
C GLN A 47 -10.34 13.20 -3.56
N LEU A 48 -9.58 12.34 -4.25
CA LEU A 48 -8.59 11.48 -3.61
C LEU A 48 -7.57 12.31 -2.81
N LEU A 49 -7.27 13.54 -3.28
CA LEU A 49 -6.32 14.44 -2.64
C LEU A 49 -6.84 15.08 -1.34
N ASP A 50 -8.12 14.93 -1.01
CA ASP A 50 -8.64 15.36 0.30
C ASP A 50 -7.96 14.61 1.45
N PHE A 51 -7.41 13.41 1.17
CA PHE A 51 -6.64 12.61 2.11
C PHE A 51 -5.13 12.88 2.07
N ALA A 52 -4.63 13.75 1.18
CA ALA A 52 -3.20 14.04 1.04
C ALA A 52 -2.52 14.45 2.37
N PRO A 53 -3.13 15.26 3.25
CA PRO A 53 -2.53 15.60 4.55
C PRO A 53 -2.35 14.41 5.52
N LEU A 54 -3.03 13.28 5.26
CA LEU A 54 -2.99 12.10 6.13
C LEU A 54 -1.98 11.05 5.63
N ILE A 55 -1.51 11.14 4.39
CA ILE A 55 -0.56 10.19 3.79
C ILE A 55 0.71 10.14 4.62
N GLY A 56 1.13 8.93 4.97
CA GLY A 56 2.22 8.69 5.89
C GLY A 56 1.80 7.87 7.10
N GLU A 57 2.50 8.06 8.21
CA GLU A 57 2.25 7.37 9.47
C GLU A 57 1.99 8.38 10.59
N CYS A 58 1.00 8.08 11.43
CA CYS A 58 0.81 8.70 12.74
C CYS A 58 1.10 7.66 13.82
N ASP A 59 2.01 8.01 14.73
CA ASP A 59 2.14 7.32 16.01
C ASP A 59 1.03 7.80 16.94
N CYS A 60 -0.01 6.99 17.08
CA CYS A 60 -1.20 7.34 17.83
C CYS A 60 -1.50 6.33 18.96
N LYS A 61 -2.52 6.65 19.75
CA LYS A 61 -3.06 5.79 20.81
C LYS A 61 -4.45 5.31 20.43
N SER A 62 -4.71 4.01 20.56
CA SER A 62 -6.01 3.41 20.26
C SER A 62 -6.74 3.07 21.57
N LEU A 63 -7.96 3.59 21.70
CA LEU A 63 -8.89 3.22 22.77
C LEU A 63 -10.09 2.50 22.15
N GLN A 64 -10.25 1.21 22.47
CA GLN A 64 -11.33 0.39 21.90
C GLN A 64 -12.49 0.25 22.88
N ARG A 65 -13.71 0.46 22.39
CA ARG A 65 -14.95 0.21 23.14
C ARG A 65 -15.26 -1.28 23.15
N ILE A 66 -15.57 -1.85 24.32
CA ILE A 66 -16.01 -3.24 24.45
C ILE A 66 -17.53 -3.31 24.40
N ASP A 67 -18.19 -2.44 25.17
CA ASP A 67 -19.65 -2.33 25.24
C ASP A 67 -20.10 -0.89 25.53
N GLN A 68 -21.37 -0.69 25.91
CA GLN A 68 -21.92 0.64 26.13
C GLN A 68 -21.25 1.43 27.26
N THR A 69 -20.68 0.79 28.26
CA THR A 69 -20.13 1.46 29.45
C THR A 69 -18.66 1.15 29.69
N THR A 70 -18.07 0.18 28.98
CA THR A 70 -16.69 -0.27 29.20
C THR A 70 -15.79 -0.11 27.97
N TRP A 71 -14.52 0.21 28.24
CA TRP A 71 -13.45 0.42 27.27
C TRP A 71 -12.25 -0.44 27.66
N LYS A 72 -11.49 -0.89 26.67
CA LYS A 72 -10.20 -1.54 26.90
C LYS A 72 -9.16 -0.51 27.36
N ASP A 73 -8.03 -1.01 27.84
CA ASP A 73 -6.84 -0.19 28.02
C ASP A 73 -6.36 0.39 26.69
N THR A 74 -5.82 1.60 26.77
CA THR A 74 -5.25 2.31 25.63
C THR A 74 -3.94 1.64 25.21
N ILE A 75 -3.79 1.35 23.92
CA ILE A 75 -2.57 0.73 23.36
C ILE A 75 -1.91 1.63 22.32
N ASN A 76 -0.60 1.43 22.10
CA ASN A 76 0.11 2.08 21.01
C ASN A 76 -0.35 1.53 19.67
N MET A 77 -0.37 2.42 18.67
CA MET A 77 -0.79 2.11 17.31
C MET A 77 -0.07 3.00 16.32
N VAL A 78 0.34 2.44 15.19
CA VAL A 78 0.65 3.22 13.98
C VAL A 78 -0.62 3.26 13.11
N TRP A 79 -1.05 4.45 12.73
CA TRP A 79 -2.08 4.62 11.71
C TRP A 79 -1.42 5.08 10.42
N ARG A 80 -1.41 4.21 9.41
CA ARG A 80 -0.76 4.46 8.12
C ARG A 80 -1.80 4.74 7.04
N PHE A 81 -1.57 5.77 6.25
CA PHE A 81 -2.30 6.03 5.01
C PHE A 81 -1.32 5.96 3.83
N LYS A 82 -1.72 5.25 2.77
CA LYS A 82 -0.91 5.12 1.54
C LYS A 82 -1.80 5.06 0.31
N TYR A 83 -1.24 5.51 -0.81
CA TYR A 83 -1.81 5.28 -2.13
C TYR A 83 -1.66 3.80 -2.51
N ILE A 84 -2.73 3.21 -3.04
CA ILE A 84 -2.78 1.84 -3.54
C ILE A 84 -3.55 1.79 -4.86
N MET A 85 -3.57 0.62 -5.50
CA MET A 85 -4.22 0.42 -6.80
C MET A 85 -3.69 1.40 -7.85
N ASN A 86 -2.35 1.48 -7.91
CA ASN A 86 -1.60 2.38 -8.76
C ASN A 86 -2.06 3.83 -8.63
N GLY A 87 -2.18 4.32 -7.39
CA GLY A 87 -2.52 5.71 -7.08
C GLY A 87 -3.99 6.08 -7.26
N MET A 88 -4.89 5.10 -7.42
CA MET A 88 -6.33 5.33 -7.65
C MET A 88 -7.18 5.25 -6.38
N ALA A 89 -6.60 4.79 -5.27
CA ALA A 89 -7.29 4.62 -3.99
C ALA A 89 -6.35 4.89 -2.82
N ILE A 90 -6.91 5.16 -1.64
CA ILE A 90 -6.16 5.21 -0.38
C ILE A 90 -6.47 3.95 0.42
N GLN A 91 -5.44 3.35 1.00
CA GLN A 91 -5.59 2.41 2.10
C GLN A 91 -5.22 3.12 3.40
N ASP A 92 -6.11 3.07 4.39
CA ASP A 92 -5.77 3.40 5.77
C ASP A 92 -5.76 2.15 6.64
N GLU A 93 -4.66 1.91 7.34
CA GLU A 93 -4.45 0.73 8.16
C GLU A 93 -3.97 1.12 9.56
N THR A 94 -4.56 0.50 10.57
CA THR A 94 -4.16 0.62 11.97
C THR A 94 -3.36 -0.62 12.34
N LEU A 95 -2.15 -0.42 12.84
CA LEU A 95 -1.20 -1.45 13.26
C LEU A 95 -0.98 -1.29 14.75
N LYS A 96 -1.62 -2.14 15.56
CA LYS A 96 -1.58 -2.02 17.02
C LYS A 96 -0.48 -2.88 17.61
N GLU A 97 0.04 -2.45 18.75
CA GLU A 97 1.11 -3.14 19.48
C GLU A 97 0.72 -4.56 19.91
N ASP A 98 -0.57 -4.83 20.12
CA ASP A 98 -1.11 -6.15 20.43
C ASP A 98 -1.20 -7.10 19.21
N GLY A 99 -0.71 -6.65 18.05
CA GLY A 99 -0.74 -7.40 16.79
C GLY A 99 -2.07 -7.37 16.07
N THR A 100 -3.11 -6.73 16.63
CA THR A 100 -4.37 -6.54 15.93
C THR A 100 -4.27 -5.43 14.89
N TYR A 101 -5.06 -5.53 13.84
CA TYR A 101 -5.10 -4.54 12.77
C TYR A 101 -6.52 -4.34 12.27
N ALA A 102 -6.76 -3.17 11.70
CA ALA A 102 -7.97 -2.85 10.96
C ALA A 102 -7.60 -1.94 9.81
N GLY A 103 -8.39 -1.92 8.75
CA GLY A 103 -8.17 -0.97 7.68
C GLY A 103 -9.37 -0.81 6.78
N SER A 104 -9.34 0.26 5.99
CA SER A 104 -10.29 0.50 4.94
C SER A 104 -9.62 0.93 3.65
N ILE A 105 -10.35 0.76 2.56
CA ILE A 105 -9.98 1.28 1.24
C ILE A 105 -10.96 2.40 0.92
N ARG A 106 -10.41 3.55 0.52
CA ARG A 106 -11.16 4.76 0.19
C ARG A 106 -11.01 5.00 -1.30
N GLN A 107 -12.14 4.91 -1.99
CA GLN A 107 -12.27 5.19 -3.42
C GLN A 107 -13.37 6.21 -3.62
N PHE A 108 -13.15 7.13 -4.54
CA PHE A 108 -14.18 8.08 -4.91
C PHE A 108 -15.27 7.37 -5.71
N ASN A 109 -16.52 7.50 -5.26
CA ASN A 109 -17.69 7.02 -5.99
C ASN A 109 -18.51 8.22 -6.49
N PRO A 110 -18.57 8.48 -7.82
CA PRO A 110 -19.33 9.60 -8.37
C PRO A 110 -20.84 9.49 -8.11
N ASP A 111 -21.40 8.29 -7.89
CA ASP A 111 -22.84 8.16 -7.58
C ASP A 111 -23.19 8.65 -6.18
N SER A 112 -22.21 8.82 -5.28
CA SER A 112 -22.40 9.33 -3.93
C SER A 112 -22.48 10.86 -3.86
N THR A 113 -22.40 11.56 -4.98
CA THR A 113 -22.47 13.04 -5.04
C THR A 113 -23.85 13.57 -5.44
N LYS A 114 -24.88 12.72 -5.44
CA LYS A 114 -26.26 13.05 -5.85
C LYS A 114 -27.14 13.39 -4.66
#